data_AF-A0AAN7PJL2-F1
#
_entry.id   AF-A0AAN7PJL2-F1
#
_cell.length_a   1.000
_cell.length_b   1.000
_cell.length_c   1.000
_cell.angle_alpha   90.00
_cell.angle_beta   90.00
_cell.angle_gamma   90.00
#
_symmetry.space_group_name_H-M   'P 1'
#
loop_
_entity.id
_entity.type
_entity.pdbx_description
1 polymer ?
#
loop_
_entity_poly.entity_id
_entity_poly.type
_entity_poly.pdbx_seq_one_letter_code
_entity_poly.pdbx_strand_id
1 'polypeptide(L)'
;MRADRTHNSHCIIYDQKHQPQLLANQPPFTKDAIGVTMFSDETLSVATRLCYTRPTTIDYNVKVKHIGQVVPEHLDRLLSDYRTEQLRED
;
A
#
# COMPACT_ATOMS: atom_id res chain seq x y z
N MET A 1 -19.29 -12.18 16.27
CA MET A 1 -18.30 -11.07 16.21
C MET A 1 -17.46 -11.28 14.96
N ARG A 2 -17.68 -10.51 13.89
CA ARG A 2 -16.75 -10.52 12.75
C ARG A 2 -15.56 -9.68 13.18
N ALA A 3 -14.43 -10.31 13.49
CA ALA A 3 -13.18 -9.59 13.70
C ALA A 3 -12.98 -8.66 12.50
N ASP A 4 -12.58 -7.41 12.76
CA ASP A 4 -12.31 -6.40 11.74
C ASP A 4 -11.18 -6.89 10.83
N ARG A 5 -11.55 -7.64 9.78
CA ARG A 5 -10.63 -8.22 8.80
C ARG A 5 -9.93 -7.15 7.97
N THR A 6 -10.45 -5.92 7.94
CA THR A 6 -9.96 -4.89 7.04
C THR A 6 -8.60 -4.36 7.43
N HIS A 7 -8.24 -4.29 8.72
CA HIS A 7 -6.95 -3.76 9.14
C HIS A 7 -5.75 -4.63 8.80
N ASN A 8 -5.91 -5.96 8.71
CA ASN A 8 -4.78 -6.85 8.45
C ASN A 8 -4.34 -6.80 6.97
N SER A 9 -5.26 -6.48 6.04
CA SER A 9 -4.98 -6.50 4.59
C SER A 9 -4.43 -5.18 4.05
N HIS A 10 -4.15 -4.20 4.92
CA HIS A 10 -3.64 -2.90 4.52
C HIS A 10 -2.25 -2.65 5.11
N CYS A 11 -1.48 -1.78 4.45
CA CYS A 11 -0.29 -1.18 5.01
C CYS A 11 -0.24 0.33 4.68
N ILE A 12 0.68 1.03 5.32
CA ILE A 12 1.02 2.41 4.96
C ILE A 12 1.79 2.39 3.63
N ILE A 13 1.48 3.32 2.73
CA ILE A 13 2.33 3.64 1.57
C ILE A 13 2.73 5.11 1.69
N TYR A 14 4.01 5.42 1.52
CA TYR A 14 4.55 6.74 1.84
C TYR A 14 5.66 7.16 0.88
N ASP A 15 5.86 8.47 0.74
CA ASP A 15 7.03 9.03 0.05
C ASP A 15 8.29 8.74 0.88
N GLN A 16 9.28 8.08 0.27
CA GLN A 16 10.54 7.68 0.91
C GLN A 16 11.31 8.84 1.55
N LYS A 17 11.06 10.09 1.13
CA LYS A 17 11.65 11.29 1.73
C LYS A 17 11.12 11.59 3.14
N HIS A 18 10.04 10.92 3.54
CA HIS A 18 9.38 11.07 4.83
C HIS A 18 9.34 9.73 5.58
N GLN A 19 8.94 9.77 6.85
CA GLN A 19 8.68 8.55 7.63
C GLN A 19 7.23 8.10 7.49
N PRO A 20 6.94 6.78 7.55
CA PRO A 20 5.58 6.28 7.57
C PRO A 20 4.84 6.75 8.84
N GLN A 21 3.61 7.23 8.69
CA GLN A 21 2.84 7.80 9.80
C GLN A 21 1.45 7.16 9.90
N LEU A 22 1.08 6.78 11.13
CA LEU A 22 -0.29 6.46 11.50
C LEU A 22 -1.08 7.76 11.66
N LEU A 23 -2.35 7.74 11.25
CA LEU A 23 -3.27 8.83 11.57
C LEU A 23 -3.67 8.77 13.05
N ALA A 24 -4.15 9.90 13.59
CA ALA A 24 -4.69 9.93 14.94
C ALA A 24 -5.79 8.87 15.12
N ASN A 25 -5.72 8.11 16.21
CA ASN A 25 -6.64 7.01 16.54
C ASN A 25 -6.66 5.84 15.55
N GLN A 26 -5.68 5.76 14.64
CA GLN A 26 -5.54 4.62 13.76
C GLN A 26 -4.77 3.50 14.46
N PRO A 27 -5.30 2.27 14.53
CA PRO A 27 -4.56 1.15 15.12
C PRO A 27 -3.34 0.80 14.24
N PRO A 28 -2.30 0.20 14.83
CA PRO A 28 -1.13 -0.26 14.08
C PRO A 28 -1.53 -1.28 13.00
N PHE A 29 -0.87 -1.20 11.85
CA PHE A 29 -0.95 -2.25 10.84
C PHE A 29 -0.03 -3.40 11.20
N THR A 30 -0.43 -4.60 10.80
CA THR A 30 0.38 -5.83 10.92
C THR A 30 1.42 -5.95 9.81
N LYS A 31 1.16 -5.34 8.65
CA LYS A 31 2.07 -5.29 7.51
C LYS A 31 2.93 -4.04 7.57
N ASP A 32 4.21 -4.18 7.25
CA ASP A 32 5.12 -3.06 7.24
C ASP A 32 4.79 -2.05 6.14
N ALA A 33 5.21 -0.81 6.32
CA ALA A 33 5.00 0.26 5.36
C ALA A 33 5.78 0.06 4.04
N ILE A 34 5.22 0.51 2.92
CA ILE A 34 5.87 0.49 1.60
C ILE A 34 6.27 1.91 1.19
N GLY A 35 7.57 2.12 1.04
CA GLY A 35 8.14 3.37 0.53
C GLY A 35 8.05 3.48 -0.99
N VAL A 36 7.84 4.70 -1.47
CA VAL A 36 7.80 5.07 -2.90
C VAL A 36 8.75 6.22 -3.15
N THR A 37 9.60 6.08 -4.17
CA THR A 37 10.31 7.21 -4.78
C THR A 37 9.33 8.01 -5.63
N MET A 38 8.87 9.14 -5.11
CA MET A 38 7.95 10.03 -5.85
C MET A 38 8.67 10.72 -7.01
N PHE A 39 7.98 10.89 -8.13
CA PHE A 39 8.46 11.75 -9.22
C PHE A 39 8.37 13.24 -8.82
N SER A 40 9.12 14.10 -9.50
CA SER A 40 9.46 15.47 -9.05
C SER A 40 8.27 16.33 -8.60
N ASP A 41 7.10 16.14 -9.22
CA ASP A 41 5.92 16.98 -9.04
C ASP A 41 4.72 16.21 -8.47
N GLU A 42 4.99 15.05 -7.86
CA GLU A 42 3.97 14.12 -7.38
C GLU A 42 4.07 13.92 -5.88
N THR A 43 2.91 13.72 -5.24
CA THR A 43 2.84 13.56 -3.78
C THR A 43 1.85 12.47 -3.39
N LEU A 44 2.09 11.89 -2.22
CA LEU A 44 1.15 11.00 -1.54
C LEU A 44 0.65 11.69 -0.28
N SER A 45 -0.66 11.64 -0.06
CA SER A 45 -1.24 12.03 1.22
C SER A 45 -0.75 11.10 2.32
N VAL A 46 -0.52 11.64 3.52
CA VAL A 46 -0.20 10.85 4.73
C VAL A 46 -1.29 9.82 5.05
N ALA A 47 -2.52 10.06 4.62
CA ALA A 47 -3.64 9.14 4.80
C ALA A 47 -3.67 7.97 3.82
N THR A 48 -2.82 7.96 2.78
CA THR A 48 -2.87 6.92 1.74
C THR A 48 -2.48 5.55 2.31
N ARG A 49 -3.23 4.51 1.95
CA ARG A 49 -2.99 3.11 2.34
C ARG A 49 -3.02 2.22 1.11
N LEU A 50 -2.21 1.17 1.13
CA LEU A 50 -2.26 0.12 0.12
C LEU A 50 -3.14 -1.02 0.62
N CYS A 51 -4.03 -1.53 -0.22
CA CYS A 51 -4.99 -2.60 0.09
C CYS A 51 -4.64 -3.83 -0.75
N TYR A 52 -4.22 -4.91 -0.10
CA TYR A 52 -3.74 -6.12 -0.78
C TYR A 52 -4.85 -7.08 -1.24
N THR A 53 -6.07 -6.94 -0.71
CA THR A 53 -7.24 -7.79 -1.05
C THR A 53 -8.05 -7.26 -2.23
N ARG A 54 -7.72 -6.07 -2.76
CA ARG A 54 -8.46 -5.46 -3.87
C ARG A 54 -7.53 -5.12 -5.04
N PRO A 55 -6.75 -6.09 -5.57
CA PRO A 55 -6.10 -5.87 -6.85
C PRO A 55 -7.17 -5.60 -7.91
N THR A 56 -6.97 -4.55 -8.71
CA THR A 56 -7.89 -4.21 -9.79
C THR A 56 -7.14 -4.26 -11.10
N THR A 57 -7.57 -5.15 -11.99
CA THR A 57 -7.14 -5.11 -13.39
C THR A 57 -7.81 -3.92 -14.06
N ILE A 58 -7.02 -3.09 -14.75
CA ILE A 58 -7.52 -1.93 -15.49
C ILE A 58 -7.25 -2.13 -16.99
N ASP A 59 -8.15 -1.60 -17.82
CA ASP A 59 -7.96 -1.59 -19.26
C ASP A 59 -6.88 -0.57 -19.68
N TYR A 60 -6.22 -0.83 -20.81
CA TYR A 60 -5.15 0.02 -21.33
C TYR A 60 -5.57 1.46 -21.67
N ASN A 61 -6.87 1.71 -21.88
CA ASN A 61 -7.42 3.03 -22.19
C ASN A 61 -7.79 3.84 -20.93
N VAL A 62 -7.66 3.26 -19.73
CA VAL A 62 -7.85 3.98 -18.48
C VAL A 62 -6.69 4.96 -18.29
N LYS A 63 -7.02 6.24 -18.12
CA LYS A 63 -6.01 7.26 -17.83
C LYS A 63 -5.49 7.07 -16.41
N VAL A 64 -4.19 6.79 -16.28
CA VAL A 64 -3.49 6.71 -15.00
C VAL A 64 -2.48 7.85 -14.87
N LYS A 65 -2.20 8.23 -13.63
CA LYS A 65 -1.14 9.18 -13.31
C LYS A 65 0.08 8.39 -12.82
N HIS A 66 1.22 8.61 -13.45
CA HIS A 66 2.48 8.03 -12.99
C HIS A 66 3.02 8.88 -11.83
N ILE A 67 2.89 8.39 -10.61
CA ILE A 67 3.22 9.17 -9.41
C ILE A 67 4.60 8.86 -8.81
N GLY A 68 5.15 7.68 -9.10
CA GLY A 68 6.43 7.25 -8.55
C GLY A 68 6.69 5.76 -8.74
N GLN A 69 7.74 5.28 -8.08
CA GLN A 69 8.17 3.88 -8.11
C GLN A 69 8.38 3.33 -6.70
N VAL A 70 7.95 2.10 -6.45
CA VAL A 70 8.22 1.42 -5.17
C VAL A 70 9.73 1.35 -4.96
N VAL A 71 10.16 1.64 -3.75
CA VAL A 71 11.56 1.54 -3.33
C VAL A 71 12.02 0.09 -3.49
N PRO A 72 13.15 -0.18 -4.20
CA PRO A 72 13.56 -1.54 -4.54
C PRO A 72 13.60 -2.51 -3.34
N GLU A 73 14.07 -2.03 -2.20
CA GLU A 73 14.21 -2.79 -0.95
C GLU A 73 12.85 -3.24 -0.38
N HIS A 74 11.76 -2.62 -0.79
CA HIS A 74 10.40 -2.93 -0.34
C HIS A 74 9.61 -3.78 -1.33
N LEU A 75 10.14 -4.00 -2.54
CA LEU A 75 9.42 -4.70 -3.60
C LEU A 75 9.12 -6.16 -3.23
N ASP A 76 10.10 -6.88 -2.68
CA ASP A 76 9.91 -8.28 -2.28
C ASP A 76 8.83 -8.42 -1.21
N ARG A 77 8.80 -7.50 -0.24
CA ARG A 77 7.78 -7.46 0.80
C ARG A 77 6.39 -7.18 0.21
N LEU A 78 6.27 -6.19 -0.68
CA LEU A 78 5.01 -5.87 -1.36
C LEU A 78 4.44 -7.12 -2.07
N LEU A 79 5.28 -7.83 -2.82
CA LEU A 79 4.86 -9.01 -3.56
C LEU A 79 4.52 -10.19 -2.64
N SER A 80 5.26 -10.37 -1.55
CA SER A 80 5.00 -11.41 -0.54
C SER A 80 3.67 -11.19 0.19
N ASP A 81 3.42 -9.96 0.66
CA ASP A 81 2.17 -9.58 1.32
C ASP A 81 0.98 -9.74 0.38
N TYR A 82 1.12 -9.36 -0.89
CA TYR A 82 0.10 -9.59 -1.91
C TYR A 82 -0.23 -11.07 -2.06
N ARG A 83 0.78 -11.92 -2.31
CA ARG A 83 0.57 -13.37 -2.45
C ARG A 83 -0.09 -13.99 -1.22
N THR A 84 0.32 -13.54 -0.04
CA THR A 84 -0.23 -14.02 1.23
C THR A 84 -1.72 -13.71 1.37
N GLU A 85 -2.16 -12.53 0.93
CA GLU A 85 -3.58 -12.18 0.96
C GLU A 85 -4.39 -12.94 -0.11
N GLN A 86 -3.83 -13.17 -1.30
CA GLN A 86 -4.51 -13.96 -2.33
C GLN A 86 -4.74 -15.41 -1.89
N LEU A 87 -3.78 -16.03 -1.21
CA LEU A 87 -3.90 -17.40 -0.68
C LEU A 87 -4.88 -17.54 0.50
N ARG A 88 -5.34 -16.44 1.08
CA ARG A 88 -6.33 -16.45 2.18
C ARG A 88 -7.78 -16.41 1.70
N GLU A 89 -7.99 -16.09 0.42
CA GLU A 89 -9.32 -16.00 -0.18
C GLU A 89 -9.78 -17.34 -0.80
N ASP A 90 -8.85 -18.28 -0.98
CA ASP A 90 -9.10 -19.68 -1.38
C ASP A 90 -9.28 -20.61 -0.16
#